data_AF-A0A2J6TTC6-F1
#
_entry.id   AF-A0A2J6TTC6-F1
#
_cell.length_a   1.000
_cell.length_b   1.000
_cell.length_c   1.000
_cell.angle_alpha   90.00
_cell.angle_beta   90.00
_cell.angle_gamma   90.00
#
_symmetry.space_group_name_H-M   'P 1'
#
loop_
_entity.id
_entity.type
_entity.pdbx_description
1 polymer ?
#
loop_
_entity_poly.entity_id
_entity_poly.type
_entity_poly.pdbx_seq_one_letter_code
_entity_poly.pdbx_strand_id
1 'polypeptide(L)'
;MLTNQTKIGECLKRMQHMMLQQQKDIEETQYMRDQGARGPGSYDEEMSMYGDDMKNHGFGSEGKKRRGRAAPPGRCHSCNRAETPEWRRGPDGARTLCNACGLHYAKLTRKNTMKQSQGSNGSSLRPKSMDEVSPRPL
;
A
#
# COMPACT_ATOMS: atom_id res chain seq x y z
N MET A 1 27.19 37.07 2.70
CA MET A 1 26.06 37.30 1.77
C MET A 1 26.06 36.31 0.59
N LEU A 2 27.21 36.00 -0.03
CA LEU A 2 27.32 35.08 -1.16
C LEU A 2 26.91 33.61 -0.87
N THR A 3 27.11 33.14 0.37
CA THR A 3 26.81 31.75 0.79
C THR A 3 25.33 31.42 0.89
N ASN A 4 24.48 32.42 1.16
CA ASN A 4 23.03 32.22 1.15
C ASN A 4 22.50 32.19 -0.29
N GLN A 5 23.07 33.01 -1.17
CA GLN A 5 22.68 33.04 -2.57
C GLN A 5 23.02 31.71 -3.29
N THR A 6 24.16 31.10 -2.97
CA THR A 6 24.53 29.77 -3.50
C THR A 6 23.61 28.67 -2.99
N LYS A 7 23.29 28.65 -1.69
CA LYS A 7 22.34 27.68 -1.11
C LYS A 7 20.94 27.79 -1.72
N ILE A 8 20.47 29.00 -1.97
CA ILE A 8 19.19 29.24 -2.65
C ILE A 8 19.26 28.69 -4.09
N GLY A 9 20.35 28.97 -4.82
CA GLY A 9 20.56 28.44 -6.17
C GLY A 9 20.60 26.91 -6.20
N GLU A 10 21.27 26.27 -5.24
CA GLU A 10 21.29 24.81 -5.12
C GLU A 10 19.91 24.23 -4.77
N CYS A 11 19.16 24.89 -3.89
CA CYS A 11 17.80 24.50 -3.56
C CYS A 11 16.89 24.55 -4.80
N LEU A 12 16.97 25.62 -5.59
CA LEU A 12 16.21 25.78 -6.83
C LEU A 12 16.57 24.68 -7.85
N LYS A 13 17.88 24.38 -8.01
CA LYS A 13 18.34 23.29 -8.89
C LYS A 13 17.81 21.93 -8.45
N ARG A 14 17.80 21.65 -7.13
CA ARG A 14 17.24 20.41 -6.59
C ARG A 14 15.73 20.32 -6.80
N MET A 15 15.00 21.42 -6.60
CA MET A 15 13.56 21.47 -6.86
C MET A 15 13.26 21.25 -8.36
N GLN A 16 14.03 21.88 -9.25
CA GLN A 16 13.89 21.67 -10.69
C GLN A 16 14.14 20.21 -11.08
N HIS A 17 15.19 19.58 -10.52
CA HIS A 17 15.47 18.17 -10.76
C HIS A 17 14.33 17.25 -10.31
N MET A 18 13.76 17.51 -9.12
CA MET A 18 12.62 16.74 -8.61
C MET A 18 11.37 16.88 -9.51
N MET A 19 11.08 18.10 -9.99
CA MET A 19 9.93 18.32 -10.89
C MET A 19 10.10 17.62 -12.24
N LEU A 20 11.31 17.67 -12.81
CA LEU A 20 11.60 16.96 -14.07
C LEU A 20 11.49 15.45 -13.91
N GLN A 21 11.96 14.90 -12.79
CA GLN A 21 11.83 13.48 -12.50
C GLN A 21 10.35 13.08 -12.37
N GLN A 22 9.57 13.86 -11.61
CA GLN A 22 8.14 13.62 -11.44
C GLN A 22 7.39 13.62 -12.77
N GLN A 23 7.74 14.54 -13.68
CA GLN A 23 7.12 14.59 -15.01
C GLN A 23 7.39 13.32 -15.83
N LYS A 24 8.63 12.79 -15.78
CA LYS A 24 8.99 11.54 -16.45
C LYS A 24 8.25 10.34 -15.85
N ASP A 25 8.17 10.26 -14.53
CA ASP A 25 7.46 9.16 -13.86
C ASP A 25 5.95 9.19 -14.20
N ILE A 26 5.37 10.39 -14.33
CA ILE A 26 3.99 10.58 -14.79
C ILE A 26 3.82 10.10 -16.24
N GLU A 27 4.73 10.47 -17.13
CA GLU A 27 4.70 10.07 -18.54
C GLU A 27 4.86 8.54 -18.70
N GLU A 28 5.78 7.92 -17.96
CA GLU A 28 5.96 6.46 -17.94
C GLU A 28 4.72 5.74 -17.41
N THR A 29 4.11 6.27 -16.34
CA THR A 29 2.86 5.74 -15.79
C THR A 29 1.70 5.88 -16.78
N GLN A 30 1.64 6.98 -17.54
CA GLN A 30 0.65 7.17 -18.59
C GLN A 30 0.87 6.22 -19.76
N TYR A 31 2.11 6.02 -20.20
CA TYR A 31 2.47 5.06 -21.25
C TYR A 31 2.09 3.62 -20.88
N MET A 32 2.39 3.21 -19.64
CA MET A 32 2.00 1.91 -19.08
C MET A 32 0.47 1.73 -19.04
N ARG A 33 -0.27 2.81 -18.78
CA ARG A 33 -1.75 2.82 -18.79
C ARG A 33 -2.33 2.69 -20.20
N ASP A 34 -1.75 3.36 -21.18
CA ASP A 34 -2.19 3.32 -22.58
C ASP A 34 -1.86 1.98 -23.25
N GLN A 35 -0.73 1.35 -22.92
CA GLN A 35 -0.44 -0.02 -23.35
C GLN A 35 -1.35 -1.06 -22.70
N GLY A 36 -1.79 -0.85 -21.46
CA GLY A 36 -2.72 -1.74 -20.75
C GLY A 36 -4.16 -1.76 -21.29
N ALA A 37 -4.51 -0.89 -22.25
CA ALA A 37 -5.83 -0.82 -22.88
C ALA A 37 -5.89 -1.50 -24.25
N ARG A 38 -4.78 -2.07 -24.75
CA ARG A 38 -4.75 -2.88 -25.99
C ARG A 38 -4.12 -4.22 -25.66
N GLY A 39 -4.95 -5.21 -25.34
CA GLY A 39 -4.50 -6.60 -25.33
C GLY A 39 -4.76 -7.26 -26.69
N PRO A 40 -3.72 -7.49 -27.51
CA PRO A 40 -3.76 -8.51 -28.54
C PRO A 40 -2.90 -9.71 -28.13
N GLY A 41 -3.54 -10.89 -28.13
CA GLY A 41 -2.96 -12.11 -28.69
C GLY A 41 -2.02 -12.97 -27.84
N SER A 42 -2.40 -14.25 -27.75
CA SER A 42 -1.51 -15.41 -27.94
C SER A 42 -0.61 -15.86 -26.78
N TYR A 43 -1.21 -16.53 -25.81
CA TYR A 43 -0.65 -17.71 -25.11
C TYR A 43 -1.88 -18.44 -24.51
N ASP A 44 -2.08 -19.74 -24.50
CA ASP A 44 -1.40 -20.92 -25.03
C ASP A 44 -2.52 -22.00 -25.09
N GLU A 45 -2.71 -22.64 -26.24
CA GLU A 45 -3.86 -23.51 -26.55
C GLU A 45 -3.69 -24.95 -26.03
N GLU A 46 -2.68 -25.25 -25.20
CA GLU A 46 -2.24 -26.63 -24.92
C GLU A 46 -2.45 -27.11 -23.47
N MET A 47 -3.20 -26.39 -22.63
CA MET A 47 -3.37 -26.76 -21.21
C MET A 47 -4.82 -27.02 -20.79
N SER A 48 -5.64 -27.64 -21.66
CA SER A 48 -7.06 -27.93 -21.42
C SER A 48 -7.43 -29.43 -21.39
N MET A 49 -6.45 -30.36 -21.30
CA MET A 49 -6.72 -31.80 -21.50
C MET A 49 -7.08 -32.63 -20.25
N TYR A 50 -7.10 -32.11 -19.02
CA TYR A 50 -7.45 -32.95 -17.85
C TYR A 50 -8.44 -32.29 -16.87
N GLY A 51 -9.70 -32.76 -16.93
CA GLY A 51 -10.59 -32.80 -15.77
C GLY A 51 -11.85 -31.95 -15.83
N ASP A 52 -12.70 -32.14 -16.85
CA ASP A 52 -14.15 -31.99 -16.65
C ASP A 52 -14.63 -33.12 -15.70
N ASP A 53 -15.78 -32.95 -15.03
CA ASP A 53 -16.35 -33.85 -14.00
C ASP A 53 -15.89 -33.68 -12.54
N MET A 54 -16.21 -32.53 -11.92
CA MET A 54 -16.69 -32.59 -10.54
C MET A 54 -17.87 -31.63 -10.29
N LYS A 55 -19.06 -32.13 -10.62
CA LYS A 55 -20.37 -31.57 -10.27
C LYS A 55 -20.57 -31.62 -8.75
N ASN A 56 -19.97 -30.69 -8.00
CA ASN A 56 -20.30 -30.54 -6.57
C ASN A 56 -21.44 -29.52 -6.42
N HIS A 57 -22.67 -30.04 -6.39
CA HIS A 57 -23.83 -29.32 -5.87
C HIS A 57 -23.64 -29.05 -4.37
N GLY A 58 -22.95 -27.95 -4.06
CA GLY A 58 -22.84 -27.39 -2.71
C GLY A 58 -23.65 -26.10 -2.60
N PHE A 59 -24.73 -26.18 -1.83
CA PHE A 59 -25.57 -25.06 -1.40
C PHE A 59 -24.77 -23.82 -0.97
N GLY A 60 -25.20 -22.66 -1.46
CA GLY A 60 -25.19 -21.36 -0.79
C GLY A 60 -23.98 -20.99 0.07
N SER A 61 -23.06 -20.20 -0.50
CA SER A 61 -22.50 -19.09 0.23
C SER A 61 -22.53 -17.87 -0.68
N GLU A 62 -23.26 -16.86 -0.23
CA GLU A 62 -23.38 -15.54 -0.83
C GLU A 62 -22.08 -15.12 -1.50
N GLY A 63 -22.21 -14.59 -2.73
CA GLY A 63 -21.11 -14.06 -3.47
C GLY A 63 -20.21 -13.25 -2.55
N LYS A 64 -18.91 -13.54 -2.58
CA LYS A 64 -17.88 -12.55 -2.28
C LYS A 64 -18.07 -11.42 -3.29
N LYS A 65 -19.12 -10.61 -3.07
CA LYS A 65 -19.27 -9.25 -3.57
C LYS A 65 -17.92 -8.67 -3.27
N ARG A 66 -17.13 -8.45 -4.34
CA ARG A 66 -15.96 -7.57 -4.29
C ARG A 66 -16.43 -6.43 -3.41
N ARG A 67 -15.85 -6.28 -2.20
CA ARG A 67 -16.33 -5.31 -1.22
C ARG A 67 -16.13 -3.96 -1.88
N GLY A 68 -17.14 -3.57 -2.65
CA GLY A 68 -17.19 -2.36 -3.43
C GLY A 68 -16.88 -1.30 -2.43
N ARG A 69 -15.88 -0.48 -2.75
CA ARG A 69 -15.38 0.63 -1.95
C ARG A 69 -16.55 1.26 -1.20
N ALA A 70 -16.80 0.81 0.04
CA ALA A 70 -17.95 1.30 0.79
C ALA A 70 -17.78 2.81 0.84
N ALA A 71 -18.87 3.53 0.55
CA ALA A 71 -18.86 4.98 0.60
C ALA A 71 -18.30 5.39 1.96
N PRO A 72 -17.29 6.28 2.00
CA PRO A 72 -16.76 6.73 3.28
C PRO A 72 -17.91 7.26 4.14
N PRO A 73 -17.95 6.92 5.44
CA PRO A 73 -18.85 7.59 6.35
C PRO A 73 -18.54 9.08 6.27
N GLY A 74 -19.55 9.90 5.97
CA GLY A 74 -19.34 11.32 5.69
C GLY A 74 -18.72 12.13 6.84
N ARG A 75 -18.42 11.50 7.99
CA ARG A 75 -17.75 12.06 9.16
C ARG A 75 -16.89 10.98 9.85
N CYS A 76 -15.75 11.40 10.40
CA CYS A 76 -14.89 10.56 11.23
C CYS A 76 -15.59 10.16 12.53
N HIS A 77 -15.61 8.87 12.89
CA HIS A 77 -16.27 8.41 14.12
C HIS A 77 -15.60 8.89 15.43
N SER A 78 -14.32 9.27 15.37
CA SER A 78 -13.57 9.70 16.56
C SER A 78 -13.61 11.21 16.79
N CYS A 79 -13.62 12.02 15.74
CA CYS A 79 -13.52 13.48 15.85
C CYS A 79 -14.58 14.24 15.03
N ASN A 80 -15.54 13.53 14.43
CA ASN A 80 -16.66 14.05 13.64
C ASN A 80 -16.32 14.97 12.46
N ARG A 81 -15.03 15.11 12.11
CA ARG A 81 -14.59 15.86 10.95
C ARG A 81 -15.11 15.22 9.66
N ALA A 82 -15.72 16.04 8.80
CA ALA A 82 -16.29 15.62 7.51
C ALA A 82 -15.26 15.61 6.37
N GLU A 83 -14.22 16.44 6.45
CA GLU A 83 -13.20 16.58 5.42
C GLU A 83 -11.86 15.97 5.87
N THR A 84 -11.29 15.12 5.03
CA THR A 84 -9.98 14.53 5.27
C THR A 84 -9.34 14.14 3.95
N PRO A 85 -8.00 14.26 3.80
CA PRO A 85 -7.33 13.87 2.57
C PRO A 85 -7.34 12.36 2.31
N GLU A 86 -7.53 11.54 3.35
CA GLU A 86 -7.62 10.08 3.23
C GLU A 86 -8.44 9.47 4.37
N TRP A 87 -9.33 8.54 4.03
CA TRP A 87 -10.15 7.80 4.98
C TRP A 87 -9.50 6.46 5.36
N ARG A 88 -9.19 6.29 6.64
CA ARG A 88 -8.53 5.10 7.20
C ARG A 88 -9.52 4.18 7.90
N ARG A 89 -9.12 2.92 8.11
CA ARG A 89 -9.92 1.92 8.85
C ARG A 89 -9.89 2.22 10.35
N GLY A 90 -11.01 2.00 11.02
CA GLY A 90 -11.17 2.12 12.46
C GLY A 90 -11.78 0.86 13.07
N PRO A 91 -12.21 0.91 14.34
CA PRO A 91 -12.82 -0.23 15.04
C PRO A 91 -14.11 -0.70 14.36
N ASP A 92 -14.92 0.23 13.85
CA ASP A 92 -16.22 -0.07 13.23
C ASP A 92 -16.12 -0.51 11.75
N GLY A 93 -14.89 -0.70 11.24
CA GLY A 93 -14.66 -1.23 9.89
C GLY A 93 -13.90 -0.30 8.94
N ALA A 94 -14.12 -0.50 7.64
CA ALA A 94 -13.36 0.20 6.60
C ALA A 94 -13.75 1.68 6.50
N ARG A 95 -12.74 2.56 6.38
CA ARG A 95 -12.89 4.00 6.13
C ARG A 95 -13.62 4.81 7.21
N THR A 96 -13.70 4.33 8.45
CA THR A 96 -14.46 5.00 9.53
C THR A 96 -13.76 6.17 10.20
N LEU A 97 -12.46 6.35 9.96
CA LEU A 97 -11.64 7.37 10.60
C LEU A 97 -10.98 8.29 9.58
N CYS A 98 -10.79 9.55 9.96
CA CYS A 98 -9.94 10.48 9.21
C CYS A 98 -8.46 10.07 9.28
N ASN A 99 -7.61 10.70 8.46
CA ASN A 99 -6.18 10.39 8.42
C ASN A 99 -5.49 10.44 9.81
N ALA A 100 -5.74 11.49 10.59
CA ALA A 100 -5.11 11.67 11.90
C ALA A 100 -5.57 10.59 12.92
N CYS A 101 -6.89 10.41 13.07
CA CYS A 101 -7.46 9.43 13.99
C CYS A 101 -7.10 7.99 13.60
N GLY A 102 -7.09 7.67 12.30
CA GLY A 102 -6.74 6.34 11.81
C GLY A 102 -5.26 5.99 12.03
N LEU A 103 -4.35 6.96 11.92
CA LEU A 103 -2.94 6.76 12.26
C LEU A 103 -2.75 6.49 13.76
N HIS A 104 -3.47 7.23 14.62
CA HIS A 104 -3.44 7.02 16.05
C HIS A 104 -3.97 5.63 16.43
N TYR A 105 -5.12 5.25 15.85
CA TYR A 105 -5.71 3.93 16.05
C TYR A 105 -4.77 2.81 15.61
N ALA A 106 -4.17 2.89 14.41
CA ALA A 106 -3.22 1.88 13.93
C ALA A 106 -1.97 1.75 14.83
N LYS A 107 -1.54 2.83 15.50
CA LYS A 107 -0.47 2.77 16.50
C LYS A 107 -0.92 2.04 17.77
N LEU A 108 -2.14 2.33 18.23
CA LEU A 108 -2.72 1.70 19.41
C LEU A 108 -2.97 0.20 19.19
N THR A 109 -3.57 -0.17 18.07
CA THR A 109 -3.85 -1.58 17.72
C THR A 109 -2.56 -2.40 17.63
N ARG A 110 -1.50 -1.88 16.98
CA ARG A 110 -0.20 -2.57 16.93
C ARG A 110 0.40 -2.80 18.32
N LYS A 111 0.31 -1.80 19.22
CA LYS A 111 0.77 -1.93 20.61
C LYS A 111 -0.04 -2.96 21.39
N ASN A 112 -1.32 -3.11 21.10
CA ASN A 112 -2.19 -4.08 21.76
C ASN A 112 -1.96 -5.51 21.23
N THR A 113 -1.75 -5.68 19.93
CA THR A 113 -1.37 -6.98 19.32
C THR A 113 -0.05 -7.50 19.87
N MET A 114 0.94 -6.62 20.12
CA MET A 114 2.22 -7.02 20.73
C MET A 114 2.11 -7.47 22.20
N LYS A 115 1.07 -7.01 22.93
CA LYS A 115 0.77 -7.53 24.29
C LYS A 115 0.01 -8.86 24.25
N GLN A 116 -0.73 -9.12 23.18
CA GLN A 116 -1.51 -10.35 23.01
C GLN A 116 -0.66 -11.52 22.49
N SER A 117 0.55 -11.27 21.99
CA SER A 117 1.47 -12.31 21.47
C SER A 117 2.47 -12.87 22.50
N GLN A 118 2.32 -12.58 23.80
CA GLN A 118 3.06 -13.28 24.87
C GLN A 118 2.34 -14.53 25.41
N GLY A 119 1.44 -15.11 24.61
CA GLY A 119 0.83 -16.40 24.89
C GLY A 119 0.77 -17.25 23.62
N SER A 120 1.40 -18.43 23.69
CA SER A 120 1.37 -19.57 22.74
C SER A 120 2.02 -19.42 21.36
N ASN A 121 3.26 -19.93 21.29
CA ASN A 121 3.86 -20.79 20.25
C ASN A 121 3.49 -20.57 18.76
N GLY A 122 4.49 -20.20 17.93
CA GLY A 122 4.38 -20.33 16.48
C GLY A 122 5.47 -19.68 15.62
N SER A 123 6.73 -20.07 15.83
CA SER A 123 7.82 -20.18 14.82
C SER A 123 7.90 -19.20 13.63
N SER A 124 8.80 -18.21 13.71
CA SER A 124 9.97 -18.01 12.81
C SER A 124 10.52 -16.58 12.94
N LEU A 125 10.99 -16.25 14.15
CA LEU A 125 11.98 -15.19 14.30
C LEU A 125 13.34 -15.88 14.21
N ARG A 126 13.96 -15.83 13.03
CA ARG A 126 15.40 -16.07 12.92
C ARG A 126 16.09 -14.71 12.95
N PRO A 127 16.66 -14.26 14.07
CA PRO A 127 17.61 -13.18 14.05
C PRO A 127 18.91 -13.76 13.48
N LYS A 128 19.36 -13.28 12.31
CA LYS A 128 20.78 -13.46 11.94
C LYS A 128 21.50 -12.27 12.54
N SER A 129 22.22 -12.58 13.60
CA SER A 129 22.90 -11.68 14.49
C SER A 129 24.37 -11.62 14.07
N MET A 130 24.93 -10.40 14.06
CA MET A 130 26.33 -9.96 14.15
C MET A 130 27.45 -10.54 13.23
N ASP A 131 28.37 -9.61 12.94
CA ASP A 131 29.76 -9.77 12.49
C ASP A 131 30.04 -9.88 10.98
N GLU A 132 30.26 -8.72 10.33
CA GLU A 132 31.54 -8.51 9.64
C GLU A 132 31.83 -7.01 9.41
N VAL A 133 32.81 -6.51 10.17
CA VAL A 133 33.58 -5.32 9.84
C VAL A 133 34.45 -5.67 8.64
N SER A 134 34.28 -4.97 7.51
CA SER A 134 35.38 -4.83 6.55
C SER A 134 35.29 -3.49 5.82
N PRO A 135 36.23 -2.57 6.06
CA PRO A 135 36.31 -1.29 5.38
C PRO A 135 37.00 -1.50 4.04
N ARG A 136 36.48 -0.92 2.96
CA ARG A 136 37.23 -0.82 1.72
C ARG A 136 37.14 0.56 1.07
N PRO A 137 38.22 0.95 0.38
CA PRO A 137 38.85 2.25 0.53
C PRO A 137 38.83 3.08 -0.76
N LEU A 138 39.21 4.36 -0.57
CA LEU A 138 39.58 5.40 -1.55
C LEU A 138 38.65 5.62 -2.75
#